data_AF-A0A9W4VVQ1-F1
#
_entry.id   AF-A0A9W4VVQ1-F1
#
_cell.length_a   1.000
_cell.length_b   1.000
_cell.length_c   1.000
_cell.angle_alpha   90.00
_cell.angle_beta   90.00
_cell.angle_gamma   90.00
#
_symmetry.space_group_name_H-M   'P 1'
#
loop_
_entity.id
_entity.type
_entity.pdbx_description
1 polymer ?
#
loop_
_entity_poly.entity_id
_entity_poly.type
_entity_poly.pdbx_seq_one_letter_code
_entity_poly.pdbx_strand_id
1 'polypeptide(L)'
;MSVQAVIRLQPASYSGPAQAGPTVKPPPAGENGTNGGYKNPLYISDKGKCTCSTSGKNGTNGGPGRDGRNGNGGLAGMNIILSLHTIEGNSPLTVTTKAGSGQQGGQGGTGGDGGAGGNAGQMNLDGMGNCLQGTKPTCQPATGGNGGNGGKGGKGGDGGVGGDSGFIVLEYTTNNGPKLDKSNFQSIAGVAGLAGAAGVGGRGGAGGKNEVTEASAPISLAESGSTGADSAPGSAGRAGIVAKNAVAIYQNGGSS
;
A
#
# COMPACT_ATOMS: atom_id res chain seq x y z
N MET A 1 32.35 27.57 -37.90
CA MET A 1 31.75 26.49 -37.09
C MET A 1 32.11 26.76 -35.64
N SER A 2 31.13 27.02 -34.78
CA SER A 2 31.36 27.17 -33.33
C SER A 2 31.25 25.79 -32.70
N VAL A 3 32.30 25.35 -32.00
CA VAL A 3 32.28 24.12 -31.22
C VAL A 3 31.91 24.51 -29.79
N GLN A 4 30.81 23.97 -29.25
CA GLN A 4 30.39 24.18 -27.87
C GLN A 4 30.94 23.05 -27.01
N ALA A 5 31.64 23.39 -25.93
CA ALA A 5 32.09 22.41 -24.93
C ALA A 5 31.03 22.30 -23.82
N VAL A 6 30.48 21.09 -23.63
CA VAL A 6 29.42 20.83 -22.65
C VAL A 6 29.85 19.68 -21.75
N ILE A 7 29.94 19.93 -20.45
CA ILE A 7 30.19 18.91 -19.42
C ILE A 7 28.88 18.64 -18.68
N ARG A 8 28.39 17.40 -18.75
CA ARG A 8 27.18 16.94 -18.03
C ARG A 8 27.50 15.74 -17.17
N LEU A 9 27.24 15.88 -15.88
CA LEU A 9 27.44 14.82 -14.91
C LEU A 9 26.13 14.58 -14.17
N GLN A 10 25.61 13.36 -14.31
CA GLN A 10 24.36 12.94 -13.69
C GLN A 10 24.53 11.53 -13.11
N PRO A 11 24.38 11.34 -11.79
CA PRO A 11 24.40 10.02 -11.19
C PRO A 11 23.13 9.25 -11.58
N ALA A 12 23.19 7.93 -11.45
CA ALA A 12 22.03 7.06 -11.66
C ALA A 12 20.86 7.53 -10.78
N SER A 13 19.67 7.62 -11.37
CA SER A 13 18.43 7.88 -10.63
C SER A 13 17.70 6.57 -10.43
N TYR A 14 17.00 6.44 -9.31
CA TYR A 14 16.09 5.32 -9.11
C TYR A 14 14.97 5.40 -10.15
N SER A 15 14.79 4.34 -10.93
CA SER A 15 13.65 4.22 -11.83
C SER A 15 12.50 3.52 -11.11
N GLY A 16 11.35 4.20 -11.05
CA GLY A 16 10.10 3.64 -10.57
C GLY A 16 9.87 3.71 -9.05
N PRO A 17 8.64 3.44 -8.61
CA PRO A 17 8.27 3.46 -7.19
C PRO A 17 8.96 2.33 -6.42
N ALA A 18 9.13 2.52 -5.12
CA ALA A 18 9.55 1.46 -4.23
C ALA A 18 8.49 0.35 -4.18
N GLN A 19 8.91 -0.82 -3.69
CA GLN A 19 8.06 -2.01 -3.69
C GLN A 19 6.75 -1.76 -2.92
N ALA A 20 5.63 -2.06 -3.56
CA ALA A 20 4.32 -2.04 -2.93
C ALA A 20 4.18 -3.15 -1.88
N GLY A 21 3.41 -2.87 -0.83
CA GLY A 21 3.03 -3.87 0.15
C GLY A 21 2.12 -4.94 -0.50
N PRO A 22 2.32 -6.24 -0.23
CA PRO A 22 1.43 -7.26 -0.76
C PRO A 22 0.00 -7.13 -0.21
N THR A 23 -0.96 -7.38 -1.08
CA THR A 23 -2.38 -7.56 -0.73
C THR A 23 -2.61 -8.92 -0.09
N VAL A 24 -3.47 -8.98 0.92
CA VAL A 24 -3.82 -10.24 1.59
C VAL A 24 -5.00 -10.91 0.89
N LYS A 25 -4.88 -12.22 0.65
CA LYS A 25 -5.97 -13.03 0.09
C LYS A 25 -7.13 -13.14 1.10
N PRO A 26 -8.40 -13.15 0.64
CA PRO A 26 -9.52 -13.44 1.52
C PRO A 26 -9.36 -14.78 2.23
N PRO A 27 -9.70 -14.86 3.52
CA PRO A 27 -9.62 -16.07 4.31
C PRO A 27 -10.89 -16.92 4.06
N PRO A 28 -10.92 -18.20 4.49
CA PRO A 28 -12.04 -19.08 4.20
C PRO A 28 -13.34 -18.65 4.90
N ALA A 29 -14.47 -18.94 4.26
CA ALA A 29 -15.78 -18.79 4.88
C ALA A 29 -15.95 -19.76 6.07
N GLY A 30 -16.85 -19.40 6.98
CA GLY A 30 -17.29 -20.29 8.04
C GLY A 30 -18.01 -21.50 7.48
N GLU A 31 -17.79 -22.67 8.10
CA GLU A 31 -18.51 -23.89 7.74
C GLU A 31 -19.99 -23.77 8.09
N ASN A 32 -20.85 -24.27 7.22
CA ASN A 32 -22.28 -24.38 7.51
C ASN A 32 -22.51 -25.39 8.65
N GLY A 33 -23.56 -25.12 9.42
CA GLY A 33 -24.12 -26.08 10.35
C GLY A 33 -24.73 -27.28 9.64
N THR A 34 -24.83 -28.37 10.37
CA THR A 34 -25.45 -29.62 9.94
C THR A 34 -26.95 -29.57 10.17
N ASN A 35 -27.74 -30.01 9.20
CA ASN A 35 -29.18 -30.14 9.33
C ASN A 35 -29.53 -31.13 10.44
N GLY A 36 -30.62 -30.82 11.15
CA GLY A 36 -31.22 -31.70 12.13
C GLY A 36 -32.49 -32.37 11.58
N GLY A 37 -33.13 -33.17 12.42
CA GLY A 37 -34.46 -33.65 12.15
C GLY A 37 -34.99 -34.60 13.21
N TYR A 38 -36.25 -34.96 13.05
CA TYR A 38 -36.91 -36.00 13.84
C TYR A 38 -36.96 -37.30 13.04
N LYS A 39 -36.52 -38.39 13.66
CA LYS A 39 -36.78 -39.74 13.12
C LYS A 39 -37.99 -40.33 13.83
N ASN A 40 -39.09 -40.44 13.08
CA ASN A 40 -40.31 -41.07 13.55
C ASN A 40 -40.00 -42.55 13.86
N PRO A 41 -40.29 -43.03 15.07
CA PRO A 41 -40.09 -44.43 15.42
C PRO A 41 -40.97 -45.32 14.55
N LEU A 42 -40.39 -46.41 14.01
CA LEU A 42 -41.16 -47.42 13.28
C LEU A 42 -42.08 -48.24 14.21
N TYR A 43 -41.83 -48.18 15.53
CA TYR A 43 -42.57 -48.91 16.56
C TYR A 43 -42.99 -47.99 17.70
N ILE A 44 -44.18 -48.20 18.27
CA ILE A 44 -44.78 -47.39 19.35
C ILE A 44 -43.89 -47.35 20.61
N SER A 45 -43.00 -48.34 20.80
CA SER A 45 -42.07 -48.42 21.93
C SER A 45 -40.83 -47.53 21.79
N ASP A 46 -40.46 -47.15 20.57
CA ASP A 46 -39.28 -46.32 20.33
C ASP A 46 -39.68 -44.86 20.54
N LYS A 47 -39.02 -44.17 21.47
CA LYS A 47 -39.18 -42.72 21.58
C LYS A 47 -38.49 -42.10 20.37
N GLY A 48 -39.22 -41.35 19.55
CA GLY A 48 -38.61 -40.69 18.40
C GLY A 48 -37.41 -39.85 18.80
N LYS A 49 -36.37 -39.92 17.97
CA LYS A 49 -35.07 -39.32 18.27
C LYS A 49 -34.93 -38.02 17.51
N CYS A 50 -34.75 -36.94 18.27
CA CYS A 50 -34.34 -35.65 17.74
C CYS A 50 -32.82 -35.64 17.49
N THR A 51 -32.43 -35.21 16.30
CA THR A 51 -31.07 -34.76 16.00
C THR A 51 -31.16 -33.25 15.81
N CYS A 52 -30.51 -32.46 16.67
CA CYS A 52 -30.57 -31.01 16.54
C CYS A 52 -29.75 -30.53 15.34
N SER A 53 -30.22 -29.47 14.70
CA SER A 53 -29.42 -28.64 13.80
C SER A 53 -28.24 -28.06 14.59
N THR A 54 -27.15 -27.76 13.89
CA THR A 54 -26.01 -27.05 14.49
C THR A 54 -25.86 -25.66 13.89
N SER A 55 -25.32 -24.72 14.67
CA SER A 55 -25.02 -23.38 14.19
C SER A 55 -23.90 -23.39 13.14
N GLY A 56 -23.95 -22.43 12.23
CA GLY A 56 -22.83 -22.15 11.34
C GLY A 56 -21.63 -21.59 12.11
N LYS A 57 -20.41 -21.84 11.62
CA LYS A 57 -19.20 -21.25 12.17
C LYS A 57 -19.03 -19.81 11.68
N ASN A 58 -18.39 -18.98 12.50
CA ASN A 58 -18.05 -17.62 12.09
C ASN A 58 -17.08 -17.62 10.90
N GLY A 59 -17.21 -16.59 10.08
CA GLY A 59 -16.24 -16.26 9.06
C GLY A 59 -14.91 -15.84 9.68
N THR A 60 -13.82 -16.11 8.97
CA THR A 60 -12.49 -15.73 9.43
C THR A 60 -12.20 -14.26 9.12
N ASN A 61 -11.49 -13.57 10.00
CA ASN A 61 -11.12 -12.17 9.77
C ASN A 61 -10.07 -12.06 8.65
N GLY A 62 -10.22 -11.05 7.81
CA GLY A 62 -9.22 -10.70 6.81
C GLY A 62 -7.91 -10.22 7.45
N GLY A 63 -6.79 -10.60 6.84
CA GLY A 63 -5.47 -10.17 7.32
C GLY A 63 -5.14 -8.73 6.94
N PRO A 64 -4.26 -8.05 7.68
CA PRO A 64 -3.88 -6.67 7.38
C PRO A 64 -3.03 -6.59 6.11
N GLY A 65 -3.30 -5.58 5.28
CA GLY A 65 -2.42 -5.20 4.18
C GLY A 65 -1.06 -4.77 4.71
N ARG A 66 0.01 -5.08 3.98
CA ARG A 66 1.36 -4.71 4.41
C ARG A 66 1.69 -3.29 3.97
N ASP A 67 2.53 -2.62 4.75
CA ASP A 67 3.01 -1.29 4.39
C ASP A 67 3.86 -1.32 3.11
N GLY A 68 3.79 -0.25 2.33
CA GLY A 68 4.69 0.00 1.21
C GLY A 68 6.09 0.37 1.69
N ARG A 69 7.12 0.05 0.89
CA ARG A 69 8.49 0.42 1.24
C ARG A 69 8.74 1.91 1.04
N ASN A 70 9.55 2.50 1.90
CA ASN A 70 10.04 3.86 1.67
C ASN A 70 10.89 3.92 0.41
N GLY A 71 10.80 5.04 -0.31
CA GLY A 71 11.65 5.36 -1.43
C GLY A 71 13.08 5.65 -0.98
N ASN A 72 14.06 5.21 -1.77
CA ASN A 72 15.46 5.55 -1.55
C ASN A 72 15.72 7.04 -1.84
N GLY A 73 16.64 7.64 -1.10
CA GLY A 73 17.12 9.00 -1.40
C GLY A 73 17.89 9.06 -2.72
N GLY A 74 17.80 10.17 -3.43
CA GLY A 74 18.54 10.41 -4.65
C GLY A 74 20.04 10.54 -4.39
N LEU A 75 20.86 10.06 -5.31
CA LEU A 75 22.31 10.19 -5.22
C LEU A 75 22.73 11.66 -5.29
N ALA A 76 23.68 12.07 -4.45
CA ALA A 76 24.27 13.39 -4.55
C ALA A 76 24.94 13.57 -5.92
N GLY A 77 24.80 14.78 -6.47
CA GLY A 77 25.58 15.28 -7.59
C GLY A 77 27.06 15.41 -7.20
N MET A 78 27.91 15.46 -8.23
CA MET A 78 29.34 15.53 -8.02
C MET A 78 29.80 16.96 -7.77
N ASN A 79 30.85 17.11 -6.97
CA ASN A 79 31.59 18.36 -6.89
C ASN A 79 32.55 18.44 -8.06
N ILE A 80 32.46 19.51 -8.84
CA ILE A 80 33.35 19.76 -9.98
C ILE A 80 34.32 20.87 -9.60
N ILE A 81 35.61 20.60 -9.75
CA ILE A 81 36.68 21.60 -9.72
C ILE A 81 37.37 21.55 -11.07
N LEU A 82 37.29 22.64 -11.83
CA LEU A 82 37.96 22.80 -13.12
C LEU A 82 39.06 23.85 -12.97
N SER A 83 40.31 23.44 -13.14
CA SER A 83 41.45 24.35 -13.23
C SER A 83 41.91 24.39 -14.69
N LEU A 84 41.56 25.46 -15.39
CA LEU A 84 41.86 25.65 -16.81
C LEU A 84 42.97 26.70 -16.96
N HIS A 85 44.03 26.38 -17.67
CA HIS A 85 45.12 27.34 -17.89
C HIS A 85 44.68 28.48 -18.84
N THR A 86 44.10 28.12 -19.98
CA THR A 86 43.61 29.06 -20.99
C THR A 86 42.27 28.58 -21.53
N ILE A 87 41.32 29.48 -21.72
CA ILE A 87 40.07 29.22 -22.47
C ILE A 87 40.17 29.98 -23.78
N GLU A 88 40.22 29.26 -24.90
CA GLU A 88 40.34 29.83 -26.24
C GLU A 88 39.03 29.68 -27.02
N GLY A 89 38.72 30.68 -27.86
CA GLY A 89 37.52 30.71 -28.69
C GLY A 89 36.36 31.53 -28.09
N ASN A 90 35.33 31.75 -28.90
CA ASN A 90 34.18 32.60 -28.56
C ASN A 90 32.94 31.79 -28.13
N SER A 91 33.06 30.47 -28.03
CA SER A 91 31.96 29.60 -27.64
C SER A 91 31.77 29.59 -26.12
N PRO A 92 30.53 29.59 -25.61
CA PRO A 92 30.29 29.49 -24.18
C PRO A 92 30.68 28.12 -23.63
N LEU A 93 31.46 28.10 -22.55
CA LEU A 93 31.69 26.91 -21.72
C LEU A 93 30.46 26.67 -20.85
N THR A 94 29.83 25.50 -20.96
CA THR A 94 28.68 25.11 -20.14
C THR A 94 29.03 23.92 -19.25
N VAL A 95 28.79 24.06 -17.94
CA VAL A 95 29.01 22.99 -16.97
C VAL A 95 27.73 22.78 -16.19
N THR A 96 27.26 21.53 -16.16
CA THR A 96 26.05 21.17 -15.42
C THR A 96 26.30 19.96 -14.53
N THR A 97 26.05 20.13 -13.23
CA THR A 97 25.88 19.02 -12.29
C THR A 97 24.40 18.84 -12.01
N LYS A 98 23.94 17.59 -11.97
CA LYS A 98 22.58 17.26 -11.58
C LYS A 98 22.62 16.12 -10.58
N ALA A 99 21.90 16.25 -9.46
CA ALA A 99 21.74 15.15 -8.53
C ALA A 99 20.65 14.17 -8.97
N GLY A 100 20.66 12.98 -8.40
CA GLY A 100 19.59 12.00 -8.53
C GLY A 100 18.34 12.48 -7.80
N SER A 101 17.16 12.20 -8.36
CA SER A 101 15.89 12.43 -7.66
C SER A 101 15.63 11.31 -6.65
N GLY A 102 14.90 11.63 -5.58
CA GLY A 102 14.42 10.64 -4.63
C GLY A 102 13.41 9.70 -5.28
N GLN A 103 13.45 8.44 -4.88
CA GLN A 103 12.51 7.43 -5.36
C GLN A 103 11.13 7.68 -4.76
N GLN A 104 10.06 7.43 -5.52
CA GLN A 104 8.71 7.43 -4.95
C GLN A 104 8.54 6.29 -3.94
N GLY A 105 7.81 6.54 -2.85
CA GLY A 105 7.43 5.52 -1.88
C GLY A 105 6.47 4.47 -2.46
N GLY A 106 6.57 3.23 -2.00
CA GLY A 106 5.72 2.13 -2.43
C GLY A 106 4.30 2.28 -1.90
N GLN A 107 3.31 1.84 -2.66
CA GLN A 107 1.92 1.84 -2.20
C GLN A 107 1.71 0.84 -1.06
N GLY A 108 0.82 1.14 -0.13
CA GLY A 108 0.35 0.20 0.88
C GLY A 108 -0.49 -0.92 0.26
N GLY A 109 -0.35 -2.13 0.79
CA GLY A 109 -1.13 -3.29 0.37
C GLY A 109 -2.59 -3.21 0.82
N THR A 110 -3.50 -3.79 0.04
CA THR A 110 -4.92 -3.85 0.43
C THR A 110 -5.13 -4.87 1.55
N GLY A 111 -5.96 -4.53 2.52
CA GLY A 111 -6.41 -5.47 3.57
C GLY A 111 -7.24 -6.60 2.97
N GLY A 112 -7.13 -7.80 3.54
CA GLY A 112 -7.95 -8.92 3.09
C GLY A 112 -9.40 -8.72 3.49
N ASP A 113 -10.34 -9.13 2.63
CA ASP A 113 -11.76 -9.17 3.02
C ASP A 113 -11.98 -10.19 4.16
N GLY A 114 -13.03 -10.00 4.96
CA GLY A 114 -13.48 -11.01 5.91
C GLY A 114 -14.25 -12.14 5.24
N GLY A 115 -14.07 -13.36 5.72
CA GLY A 115 -14.83 -14.51 5.25
C GLY A 115 -16.31 -14.38 5.63
N ALA A 116 -17.22 -14.90 4.80
CA ALA A 116 -18.63 -15.00 5.17
C ALA A 116 -18.82 -15.98 6.34
N GLY A 117 -19.83 -15.75 7.17
CA GLY A 117 -20.26 -16.71 8.18
C GLY A 117 -21.01 -17.89 7.57
N GLY A 118 -20.87 -19.06 8.18
CA GLY A 118 -21.59 -20.26 7.77
C GLY A 118 -23.08 -20.16 8.08
N ASN A 119 -23.94 -20.71 7.24
CA ASN A 119 -25.36 -20.79 7.53
C ASN A 119 -25.65 -21.81 8.64
N ALA A 120 -26.69 -21.59 9.42
CA ALA A 120 -27.25 -22.59 10.32
C ALA A 120 -27.72 -23.83 9.56
N GLY A 121 -27.62 -25.00 10.19
CA GLY A 121 -28.37 -26.17 9.77
C GLY A 121 -29.87 -25.93 9.90
N GLN A 122 -30.66 -26.62 9.08
CA GLN A 122 -32.12 -26.54 9.10
C GLN A 122 -32.72 -27.85 9.65
N MET A 123 -33.78 -27.76 10.42
CA MET A 123 -34.61 -28.89 10.80
C MET A 123 -35.60 -29.26 9.69
N ASN A 124 -35.89 -30.55 9.55
CA ASN A 124 -37.03 -30.99 8.74
C ASN A 124 -38.36 -30.62 9.43
N LEU A 125 -39.46 -30.62 8.68
CA LEU A 125 -40.79 -30.23 9.17
C LEU A 125 -41.18 -30.97 10.46
N ASP A 126 -40.94 -32.28 10.52
CA ASP A 126 -41.21 -33.09 11.71
C ASP A 126 -40.33 -32.69 12.91
N GLY A 127 -39.08 -32.34 12.66
CA GLY A 127 -38.14 -31.83 13.65
C GLY A 127 -38.54 -30.48 14.21
N MET A 128 -39.08 -29.59 13.38
CA MET A 128 -39.54 -28.27 13.83
C MET A 128 -40.63 -28.42 14.90
N GLY A 129 -41.67 -29.22 14.61
CA GLY A 129 -42.78 -29.43 15.55
C GLY A 129 -42.37 -30.23 16.79
N ASN A 130 -41.62 -31.33 16.61
CA ASN A 130 -41.37 -32.27 17.70
C ASN A 130 -40.14 -31.91 18.55
N CYS A 131 -39.16 -31.18 17.99
CA CYS A 131 -37.88 -30.94 18.66
C CYS A 131 -37.63 -29.47 18.98
N LEU A 132 -38.18 -28.51 18.22
CA LEU A 132 -37.98 -27.07 18.42
C LEU A 132 -39.19 -26.36 19.05
N GLN A 133 -40.42 -26.73 18.67
CA GLN A 133 -41.65 -25.98 19.04
C GLN A 133 -42.62 -26.74 19.96
N GLY A 134 -42.32 -28.00 20.33
CA GLY A 134 -43.17 -28.81 21.20
C GLY A 134 -43.23 -28.29 22.64
N THR A 135 -44.11 -28.87 23.46
CA THR A 135 -44.28 -28.51 24.89
C THR A 135 -43.03 -28.77 25.75
N LYS A 136 -42.08 -29.55 25.22
CA LYS A 136 -40.76 -29.82 25.80
C LYS A 136 -39.72 -29.84 24.67
N PRO A 137 -39.28 -28.67 24.18
CA PRO A 137 -38.31 -28.62 23.09
C PRO A 137 -36.98 -29.22 23.56
N THR A 138 -36.43 -30.11 22.75
CA THR A 138 -35.14 -30.78 23.03
C THR A 138 -33.98 -30.13 22.32
N CYS A 139 -34.26 -29.28 21.32
CA CYS A 139 -33.28 -28.54 20.55
C CYS A 139 -33.50 -27.04 20.70
N GLN A 140 -32.43 -26.27 20.53
CA GLN A 140 -32.49 -24.82 20.39
C GLN A 140 -32.34 -24.48 18.90
N PRO A 141 -32.96 -23.39 18.41
CA PRO A 141 -32.75 -22.93 17.05
C PRO A 141 -31.27 -22.68 16.77
N ALA A 142 -30.77 -23.21 15.66
CA ALA A 142 -29.42 -22.95 15.21
C ALA A 142 -29.31 -21.53 14.62
N THR A 143 -28.15 -20.91 14.83
CA THR A 143 -27.86 -19.57 14.31
C THR A 143 -26.82 -19.65 13.19
N GLY A 144 -26.89 -18.71 12.27
CA GLY A 144 -25.78 -18.47 11.35
C GLY A 144 -24.54 -18.06 12.13
N GLY A 145 -23.36 -18.29 11.55
CA GLY A 145 -22.13 -17.70 12.02
C GLY A 145 -22.05 -16.23 11.62
N ASN A 146 -21.41 -15.42 12.44
CA ASN A 146 -21.14 -14.03 12.08
C ASN A 146 -20.13 -13.94 10.92
N GLY A 147 -20.23 -12.90 10.11
CA GLY A 147 -19.21 -12.60 9.12
C GLY A 147 -17.89 -12.17 9.77
N GLY A 148 -16.76 -12.50 9.14
CA GLY A 148 -15.44 -12.04 9.57
C GLY A 148 -15.26 -10.55 9.29
N ASN A 149 -14.49 -9.86 10.12
CA ASN A 149 -14.11 -8.47 9.86
C ASN A 149 -13.12 -8.39 8.70
N GLY A 150 -13.19 -7.32 7.92
CA GLY A 150 -12.15 -7.00 6.95
C GLY A 150 -10.85 -6.58 7.63
N GLY A 151 -9.73 -6.87 6.98
CA GLY A 151 -8.40 -6.46 7.40
C GLY A 151 -8.15 -4.97 7.13
N LYS A 152 -7.31 -4.33 7.94
CA LYS A 152 -6.89 -2.94 7.66
C LYS A 152 -6.04 -2.88 6.40
N GLY A 153 -6.10 -1.78 5.66
CA GLY A 153 -5.13 -1.51 4.60
C GLY A 153 -3.72 -1.27 5.16
N GLY A 154 -2.69 -1.40 4.33
CA GLY A 154 -1.31 -1.04 4.68
C GLY A 154 -1.06 0.45 4.46
N LYS A 155 -0.10 1.04 5.18
CA LYS A 155 0.33 2.41 4.94
C LYS A 155 1.13 2.51 3.65
N GLY A 156 1.05 3.64 2.96
CA GLY A 156 2.02 3.94 1.91
C GLY A 156 3.41 4.17 2.50
N GLY A 157 4.45 3.91 1.72
CA GLY A 157 5.83 4.25 2.07
C GLY A 157 6.12 5.73 1.84
N ASP A 158 7.07 6.26 2.58
CA ASP A 158 7.51 7.65 2.40
C ASP A 158 8.27 7.82 1.08
N GLY A 159 8.20 9.00 0.48
CA GLY A 159 9.05 9.35 -0.66
C GLY A 159 10.52 9.53 -0.25
N GLY A 160 11.45 9.20 -1.14
CA GLY A 160 12.87 9.45 -0.95
C GLY A 160 13.22 10.94 -1.05
N VAL A 161 14.23 11.37 -0.31
CA VAL A 161 14.77 12.74 -0.40
C VAL A 161 15.51 12.92 -1.73
N GLY A 162 15.44 14.09 -2.37
CA GLY A 162 16.26 14.39 -3.55
C GLY A 162 17.74 14.55 -3.18
N GLY A 163 18.66 14.18 -4.07
CA GLY A 163 20.10 14.34 -3.84
C GLY A 163 20.55 15.80 -3.89
N ASP A 164 21.61 16.11 -3.15
CA ASP A 164 22.26 17.43 -3.20
C ASP A 164 22.98 17.64 -4.53
N SER A 165 22.95 18.84 -5.10
CA SER A 165 23.46 19.11 -6.45
C SER A 165 24.99 19.15 -6.59
N GLY A 166 25.71 19.15 -5.46
CA GLY A 166 27.14 19.43 -5.41
C GLY A 166 27.46 20.90 -5.75
N PHE A 167 28.74 21.21 -5.93
CA PHE A 167 29.20 22.55 -6.31
C PHE A 167 30.09 22.55 -7.55
N ILE A 168 30.21 23.71 -8.19
CA ILE A 168 31.11 23.93 -9.32
C ILE A 168 32.08 25.04 -8.93
N VAL A 169 33.37 24.71 -8.93
CA VAL A 169 34.47 25.68 -8.84
C VAL A 169 35.18 25.71 -10.18
N LEU A 170 35.28 26.90 -10.76
CA LEU A 170 36.07 27.13 -11.96
C LEU A 170 37.17 28.14 -11.66
N GLU A 171 38.40 27.72 -11.89
CA GLU A 171 39.61 28.52 -11.82
C GLU A 171 40.18 28.65 -13.23
N TYR A 172 40.34 29.87 -13.71
CA TYR A 172 40.89 30.11 -15.04
C TYR A 172 41.67 31.42 -15.12
N THR A 173 42.60 31.45 -16.07
CA THR A 173 43.32 32.67 -16.47
C THR A 173 42.87 33.06 -17.87
N THR A 174 42.75 34.36 -18.12
CA THR A 174 42.37 34.91 -19.43
C THR A 174 43.27 36.08 -19.74
N ASN A 175 44.04 35.97 -20.83
CA ASN A 175 44.85 37.09 -21.34
C ASN A 175 44.11 37.94 -22.39
N ASN A 176 42.95 37.49 -22.90
CA ASN A 176 42.01 38.20 -23.79
C ASN A 176 40.75 37.32 -24.10
N GLY A 177 40.40 36.40 -23.19
CA GLY A 177 39.40 35.35 -23.42
C GLY A 177 37.95 35.81 -23.20
N PRO A 178 36.97 34.97 -23.61
CA PRO A 178 35.56 35.28 -23.43
C PRO A 178 35.22 35.44 -21.94
N LYS A 179 34.46 36.49 -21.60
CA LYS A 179 33.85 36.60 -20.28
C LYS A 179 32.91 35.42 -20.10
N LEU A 180 33.19 34.59 -19.10
CA LEU A 180 32.32 33.47 -18.78
C LEU A 180 31.04 33.99 -18.15
N ASP A 181 29.90 33.62 -18.74
CA ASP A 181 28.60 33.89 -18.14
C ASP A 181 28.31 32.84 -17.07
N LYS A 182 28.02 33.31 -15.85
CA LYS A 182 27.62 32.45 -14.73
C LYS A 182 26.35 31.65 -15.05
N SER A 183 25.48 32.14 -15.95
CA SER A 183 24.29 31.40 -16.39
C SER A 183 24.60 30.07 -17.09
N ASN A 184 25.83 29.90 -17.60
CA ASN A 184 26.27 28.66 -18.25
C ASN A 184 26.70 27.59 -17.23
N PHE A 185 26.66 27.89 -15.94
CA PHE A 185 27.03 26.97 -14.87
C PHE A 185 25.81 26.65 -14.02
N GLN A 186 25.40 25.39 -14.03
CA GLN A 186 24.18 24.95 -13.36
C GLN A 186 24.49 23.82 -12.39
N SER A 187 24.08 23.98 -11.15
CA SER A 187 24.06 22.91 -10.15
C SER A 187 22.60 22.65 -9.80
N ILE A 188 22.09 21.48 -10.17
CA ILE A 188 20.65 21.16 -10.12
C ILE A 188 20.41 20.08 -9.07
N ALA A 189 19.62 20.40 -8.05
CA ALA A 189 19.27 19.44 -7.00
C ALA A 189 18.29 18.38 -7.49
N GLY A 190 18.29 17.24 -6.81
CA GLY A 190 17.32 16.19 -7.03
C GLY A 190 15.94 16.62 -6.53
N VAL A 191 14.90 16.21 -7.24
CA VAL A 191 13.52 16.37 -6.76
C VAL A 191 13.23 15.27 -5.74
N ALA A 192 12.44 15.55 -4.72
CA ALA A 192 12.00 14.51 -3.79
C ALA A 192 10.98 13.56 -4.43
N GLY A 193 10.98 12.32 -3.97
CA GLY A 193 9.99 11.32 -4.33
C GLY A 193 8.63 11.63 -3.70
N LEU A 194 7.57 11.24 -4.41
CA LEU A 194 6.21 11.30 -3.87
C LEU A 194 5.99 10.21 -2.82
N ALA A 195 5.02 10.41 -1.93
CA ALA A 195 4.53 9.36 -1.04
C ALA A 195 3.92 8.21 -1.84
N GLY A 196 3.94 7.01 -1.26
CA GLY A 196 3.05 5.94 -1.64
C GLY A 196 1.61 6.20 -1.18
N ALA A 197 0.64 5.83 -1.99
CA ALA A 197 -0.76 5.81 -1.58
C ALA A 197 -0.99 4.77 -0.47
N ALA A 198 -2.02 5.00 0.36
CA ALA A 198 -2.44 3.99 1.32
C ALA A 198 -3.09 2.79 0.62
N GLY A 199 -3.02 1.64 1.27
CA GLY A 199 -3.86 0.50 0.95
C GLY A 199 -5.28 0.70 1.48
N VAL A 200 -6.24 0.20 0.71
CA VAL A 200 -7.67 0.16 1.08
C VAL A 200 -7.89 -0.96 2.11
N GLY A 201 -8.81 -0.76 3.05
CA GLY A 201 -9.28 -1.80 3.97
C GLY A 201 -10.07 -2.88 3.24
N GLY A 202 -9.99 -4.11 3.74
CA GLY A 202 -10.83 -5.21 3.27
C GLY A 202 -12.27 -5.03 3.71
N ARG A 203 -13.23 -5.55 2.94
CA ARG A 203 -14.66 -5.54 3.28
C ARG A 203 -14.95 -6.55 4.38
N GLY A 204 -15.97 -6.28 5.20
CA GLY A 204 -16.49 -7.28 6.13
C GLY A 204 -17.22 -8.40 5.40
N GLY A 205 -17.15 -9.62 5.93
CA GLY A 205 -17.90 -10.77 5.43
C GLY A 205 -19.38 -10.67 5.79
N ALA A 206 -20.26 -11.23 4.97
CA ALA A 206 -21.68 -11.33 5.32
C ALA A 206 -21.91 -12.34 6.47
N GLY A 207 -22.91 -12.10 7.31
CA GLY A 207 -23.38 -13.08 8.28
C GLY A 207 -24.12 -14.24 7.61
N GLY A 208 -24.07 -15.43 8.23
CA GLY A 208 -24.77 -16.62 7.78
C GLY A 208 -26.27 -16.55 8.07
N LYS A 209 -27.07 -17.32 7.33
CA LYS A 209 -28.52 -17.46 7.57
C LYS A 209 -28.78 -18.21 8.86
N ASN A 210 -29.75 -17.76 9.66
CA ASN A 210 -30.24 -18.50 10.82
C ASN A 210 -31.17 -19.66 10.39
N GLU A 211 -31.46 -20.56 11.34
CA GLU A 211 -32.48 -21.58 11.15
C GLU A 211 -33.86 -20.95 11.02
N VAL A 212 -34.62 -21.43 10.02
CA VAL A 212 -36.01 -21.01 9.82
C VAL A 212 -36.90 -21.86 10.73
N THR A 213 -37.49 -21.25 11.75
CA THR A 213 -38.31 -21.96 12.75
C THR A 213 -39.77 -22.10 12.34
N GLU A 214 -40.24 -21.46 11.27
CA GLU A 214 -41.59 -21.65 10.73
C GLU A 214 -41.55 -21.61 9.19
N ALA A 215 -42.34 -22.47 8.52
CA ALA A 215 -42.28 -22.63 7.05
C ALA A 215 -42.51 -21.33 6.26
N SER A 216 -43.15 -20.32 6.86
CA SER A 216 -43.42 -19.00 6.28
C SER A 216 -42.67 -17.85 6.97
N ALA A 217 -41.80 -18.12 7.94
CA ALA A 217 -41.04 -17.06 8.60
C ALA A 217 -39.97 -16.47 7.66
N PRO A 218 -39.75 -15.14 7.70
CA PRO A 218 -38.66 -14.52 6.97
C PRO A 218 -37.31 -15.05 7.45
N ILE A 219 -36.39 -15.32 6.52
CA ILE A 219 -35.02 -15.72 6.84
C ILE A 219 -34.35 -14.57 7.59
N SER A 220 -33.93 -14.81 8.83
CA SER A 220 -33.05 -13.90 9.55
C SER A 220 -31.58 -14.27 9.30
N LEU A 221 -30.70 -13.28 9.39
CA LEU A 221 -29.25 -13.44 9.22
C LEU A 221 -28.55 -13.18 10.55
N ALA A 222 -27.43 -13.85 10.77
CA ALA A 222 -26.45 -13.47 11.78
C ALA A 222 -25.76 -12.14 11.39
N GLU A 223 -25.02 -11.55 12.34
CA GLU A 223 -24.39 -10.26 12.11
C GLU A 223 -23.31 -10.36 11.02
N SER A 224 -23.29 -9.37 10.12
CA SER A 224 -22.17 -9.20 9.18
C SER A 224 -20.94 -8.69 9.91
N GLY A 225 -19.76 -9.07 9.42
CA GLY A 225 -18.51 -8.51 9.85
C GLY A 225 -18.39 -7.03 9.47
N SER A 226 -17.61 -6.29 10.25
CA SER A 226 -17.31 -4.89 9.94
C SER A 226 -16.29 -4.78 8.80
N THR A 227 -16.41 -3.73 7.99
CA THR A 227 -15.37 -3.39 6.99
C THR A 227 -14.12 -2.90 7.72
N GLY A 228 -12.97 -3.41 7.29
CA GLY A 228 -11.67 -3.01 7.79
C GLY A 228 -11.41 -1.53 7.49
N ALA A 229 -10.75 -0.84 8.41
CA ALA A 229 -10.41 0.55 8.19
C ALA A 229 -9.36 0.70 7.08
N ASP A 230 -9.53 1.72 6.24
CA ASP A 230 -8.46 2.21 5.38
C ASP A 230 -7.29 2.69 6.25
N SER A 231 -6.07 2.47 5.79
CA SER A 231 -4.90 3.10 6.42
C SER A 231 -4.72 4.52 5.91
N ALA A 232 -4.09 5.37 6.71
CA ALA A 232 -3.63 6.66 6.22
C ALA A 232 -2.54 6.46 5.14
N PRO A 233 -2.48 7.32 4.11
CA PRO A 233 -1.36 7.35 3.17
C PRO A 233 -0.01 7.51 3.88
N GLY A 234 1.06 7.09 3.21
CA GLY A 234 2.41 7.43 3.65
C GLY A 234 2.63 8.94 3.65
N SER A 235 3.63 9.41 4.39
CA SER A 235 3.96 10.84 4.34
C SER A 235 4.71 11.15 3.03
N ALA A 236 4.53 12.36 2.50
CA ALA A 236 5.37 12.81 1.40
C ALA A 236 6.84 12.76 1.83
N GLY A 237 7.71 12.35 0.90
CA GLY A 237 9.14 12.50 1.08
C GLY A 237 9.47 13.96 1.34
N ARG A 238 10.47 14.22 2.20
CA ARG A 238 10.92 15.59 2.40
C ARG A 238 11.55 16.09 1.10
N ALA A 239 11.17 17.30 0.69
CA ALA A 239 11.88 18.02 -0.37
C ALA A 239 13.38 17.93 -0.09
N GLY A 240 14.18 17.61 -1.12
CA GLY A 240 15.63 17.70 -1.02
C GLY A 240 16.02 19.08 -0.51
N ILE A 241 17.06 19.15 0.31
CA ILE A 241 17.64 20.45 0.63
C ILE A 241 18.05 21.04 -0.72
N VAL A 242 17.42 22.14 -1.12
CA VAL A 242 17.94 22.93 -2.24
C VAL A 242 19.28 23.46 -1.74
N ALA A 243 20.34 22.71 -1.99
CA ALA A 243 21.69 23.18 -1.78
C ALA A 243 21.79 24.49 -2.56
N LYS A 244 22.13 25.57 -1.85
CA LYS A 244 22.37 26.87 -2.49
C LYS A 244 23.33 26.61 -3.64
N ASN A 245 22.91 26.92 -4.87
CA ASN A 245 23.73 26.81 -6.08
C ASN A 245 25.08 27.52 -5.86
N ALA A 246 26.07 26.79 -5.37
CA ALA A 246 27.39 27.32 -5.09
C ALA A 246 28.22 27.17 -6.35
N VAL A 247 28.04 28.12 -7.26
CA VAL A 247 28.94 28.33 -8.39
C VAL A 247 29.91 29.42 -7.97
N ALA A 248 31.17 29.04 -7.77
CA ALA A 248 32.27 29.95 -7.52
C ALA A 248 33.16 30.01 -8.76
N ILE A 249 33.37 31.22 -9.28
CA ILE A 249 34.20 31.48 -10.45
C ILE A 249 35.34 32.38 -9.99
N TYR A 250 36.56 31.87 -10.07
CA TYR A 250 37.78 32.60 -9.72
C TYR A 250 38.56 32.89 -10.99
N GLN A 251 38.75 34.17 -11.27
CA GLN A 251 39.60 34.64 -12.37
C GLN A 251 40.93 35.09 -11.79
N ASN A 252 42.01 34.40 -12.14
CA ASN A 252 43.35 34.83 -11.74
C ASN A 252 43.76 35.99 -12.65
N GLY A 253 43.94 37.18 -12.07
CA GLY A 253 44.50 38.33 -12.76
C GLY A 253 45.95 38.03 -13.12
N GLY A 254 46.20 37.66 -14.37
CA GLY A 254 47.56 37.64 -14.90
C GLY A 254 48.08 39.06 -14.93
N SER A 255 49.03 39.37 -14.05
CA SER A 255 49.85 40.57 -14.16
C SER A 255 50.72 40.41 -15.41
N SER A 256 50.27 41.01 -16.50
CA SER A 256 51.04 41.24 -17.73
C SER A 256 52.22 42.17 -17.46
#